data_AF-A0A970TTY1-F1
#
_entry.id   AF-A0A970TTY1-F1
#
_cell.length_a   1.000
_cell.length_b   1.000
_cell.length_c   1.000
_cell.angle_alpha   90.00
_cell.angle_beta   90.00
_cell.angle_gamma   90.00
#
_symmetry.space_group_name_H-M   'P 1'
#
loop_
_entity.id
_entity.type
_entity.pdbx_description
1 polymer ?
#
loop_
_entity_poly.entity_id
_entity_poly.type
_entity_poly.pdbx_seq_one_letter_code
_entity_poly.pdbx_strand_id
1 'polypeptide(L)'
;MNRKDPTIDLPQKGVAEMLGKEAALFVPSGTMGDQLCPLTLTRPGDEVIAHEDAHVLHYGAGSVAALSGLLLRPVPGALGGIARVISALGEPVATGWKAA
;
A
#
# COMPACT_ATOMS: atom_id res chain seq x y z
N MET A 1 -26.05 1.84 -16.33
CA MET A 1 -25.37 0.85 -15.46
C MET A 1 -24.87 1.58 -14.22
N ASN A 2 -25.64 1.67 -13.13
CA ASN A 2 -25.10 2.21 -11.87
C ASN A 2 -25.93 1.77 -10.66
N ARG A 3 -26.16 0.46 -10.52
CA ARG A 3 -26.69 -0.09 -9.26
C ARG A 3 -25.50 -0.60 -8.47
N LYS A 4 -25.16 0.07 -7.37
CA LYS A 4 -24.11 -0.40 -6.46
C LYS A 4 -24.61 -1.66 -5.75
N ASP A 5 -23.74 -2.65 -5.63
CA ASP A 5 -24.07 -3.89 -4.94
C ASP A 5 -23.97 -3.65 -3.42
N PRO A 6 -25.09 -3.78 -2.67
CA PRO A 6 -25.08 -3.55 -1.23
C PRO A 6 -24.15 -4.52 -0.48
N THR A 7 -23.84 -5.69 -1.04
CA THR A 7 -22.89 -6.66 -0.46
C THR A 7 -21.44 -6.18 -0.52
N ILE A 8 -21.13 -5.21 -1.38
CA ILE A 8 -19.81 -4.59 -1.52
C ILE A 8 -19.76 -3.23 -0.78
N ASP A 9 -20.81 -2.43 -0.91
CA ASP A 9 -20.86 -1.07 -0.34
C ASP A 9 -20.86 -1.05 1.18
N LEU A 10 -21.59 -1.98 1.84
CA LEU A 10 -21.71 -2.00 3.30
C LEU A 10 -20.38 -2.32 3.99
N PRO A 11 -19.63 -3.38 3.60
CA PRO A 11 -18.30 -3.63 4.14
C PRO A 11 -17.32 -2.47 3.91
N GLN A 12 -17.33 -1.86 2.72
CA GLN A 12 -16.45 -0.73 2.43
C GLN A 12 -16.72 0.46 3.36
N LYS A 13 -17.98 0.82 3.60
CA LYS A 13 -18.34 1.90 4.54
C LYS A 13 -17.89 1.56 5.97
N GLY A 14 -18.19 0.34 6.43
CA GLY A 14 -17.79 -0.10 7.77
C GLY A 14 -16.27 -0.06 7.98
N VAL A 15 -15.49 -0.54 7.00
CA VAL A 15 -14.02 -0.52 7.08
C VAL A 15 -13.47 0.92 7.02
N ALA A 16 -14.05 1.78 6.18
CA ALA A 16 -13.66 3.19 6.10
C ALA A 16 -13.87 3.90 7.46
N GLU A 17 -15.03 3.68 8.09
CA GLU A 17 -15.35 4.20 9.42
C GLU A 17 -14.41 3.64 10.49
N MET A 18 -14.17 2.32 10.49
CA MET A 18 -13.25 1.66 11.44
C MET A 18 -11.82 2.19 11.37
N LEU A 19 -11.34 2.53 10.17
CA LEU A 19 -9.97 3.01 9.95
C LEU A 19 -9.85 4.55 9.93
N GLY A 20 -10.96 5.27 10.14
CA GLY A 20 -10.98 6.74 10.07
C GLY A 20 -10.56 7.29 8.70
N LYS A 21 -10.89 6.58 7.61
CA LYS A 21 -10.59 6.98 6.23
C LYS A 21 -11.87 7.43 5.52
N GLU A 22 -11.71 8.32 4.53
CA GLU A 22 -12.85 8.85 3.76
C GLU A 22 -13.58 7.77 2.94
N ALA A 23 -12.86 6.75 2.51
CA ALA A 23 -13.40 5.63 1.74
C ALA A 23 -12.52 4.37 1.91
N ALA A 24 -13.10 3.21 1.59
CA ALA A 24 -12.40 1.95 1.41
C ALA A 24 -12.84 1.29 0.10
N LEU A 25 -11.99 0.41 -0.44
CA LEU A 25 -12.21 -0.30 -1.68
C LEU A 25 -12.10 -1.81 -1.44
N PHE A 26 -13.14 -2.55 -1.81
CA PHE A 26 -13.08 -4.00 -1.82
C PHE A 26 -12.29 -4.47 -3.03
N VAL A 27 -11.34 -5.37 -2.81
CA VAL A 27 -10.52 -5.98 -3.86
C VAL A 27 -10.57 -7.51 -3.74
N PRO A 28 -10.47 -8.27 -4.85
CA PRO A 28 -10.55 -9.72 -4.83
C PRO A 28 -9.44 -10.43 -4.04
N SER A 29 -8.30 -9.78 -3.81
CA SER A 29 -7.18 -10.36 -3.07
C SER A 29 -6.29 -9.29 -2.42
N GLY A 30 -5.56 -9.69 -1.38
CA GLY A 30 -4.54 -8.85 -0.75
C GLY A 30 -3.46 -8.40 -1.73
N THR A 31 -3.01 -9.29 -2.63
CA THR A 31 -2.05 -8.94 -3.68
C THR A 31 -2.55 -7.81 -4.57
N MET A 32 -3.84 -7.78 -4.93
CA MET A 32 -4.38 -6.67 -5.73
C MET A 32 -4.37 -5.35 -4.96
N GLY A 33 -4.70 -5.39 -3.66
CA GLY A 33 -4.58 -4.21 -2.78
C GLY A 33 -3.14 -3.70 -2.69
N ASP A 34 -2.20 -4.62 -2.47
CA ASP A 34 -0.75 -4.33 -2.41
C ASP A 34 -0.20 -3.74 -3.71
N GLN A 35 -0.81 -4.02 -4.87
CA GLN A 35 -0.43 -3.42 -6.15
C GLN A 35 -1.10 -2.07 -6.39
N LEU A 36 -2.39 -1.93 -6.03
CA LEU A 36 -3.13 -0.69 -6.22
C LEU A 36 -2.56 0.46 -5.38
N CYS A 37 -2.14 0.16 -4.16
CA CYS A 37 -1.60 1.17 -3.24
C CYS A 37 -0.37 1.90 -3.81
N PRO A 38 0.75 1.23 -4.15
CA PRO A 38 1.91 1.89 -4.75
C PRO A 38 1.57 2.51 -6.11
N LEU A 39 0.78 1.85 -6.96
CA LEU A 39 0.38 2.40 -8.26
C LEU A 39 -0.37 3.75 -8.14
N THR A 40 -1.16 3.92 -7.08
CA THR A 40 -1.92 5.16 -6.83
C THR A 40 -1.07 6.26 -6.20
N LEU A 41 -0.05 5.89 -5.42
CA LEU A 41 0.72 6.81 -4.57
C LEU A 41 2.06 7.22 -5.16
N THR A 42 2.47 6.63 -6.28
CA THR A 42 3.81 6.80 -6.85
C THR A 42 3.74 7.01 -8.36
N ARG A 43 4.90 7.32 -8.94
CA ARG A 43 5.11 7.41 -10.39
C ARG A 43 6.19 6.42 -10.81
N PRO A 44 6.19 5.94 -12.06
CA PRO A 44 7.29 5.12 -12.57
C PRO A 44 8.64 5.81 -12.34
N GLY A 45 9.60 5.04 -11.81
CA GLY A 45 10.91 5.54 -11.37
C GLY A 45 11.00 5.90 -9.88
N ASP A 46 9.89 5.99 -9.17
CA ASP A 46 9.90 6.15 -7.70
C ASP A 46 10.35 4.85 -7.01
N GLU A 47 10.72 4.98 -5.73
CA GLU A 47 11.16 3.89 -4.87
C GLU A 47 10.13 3.60 -3.77
N VAL A 48 9.85 2.32 -3.54
CA VAL A 48 9.04 1.83 -2.42
C VAL A 48 9.97 1.17 -1.41
N ILE A 49 10.04 1.77 -0.22
CA ILE A 49 10.80 1.25 0.91
C ILE A 49 9.89 0.30 1.71
N ALA A 50 10.36 -0.92 1.96
CA ALA A 50 9.62 -1.93 2.71
C ALA A 50 10.56 -2.70 3.64
N HIS A 51 9.99 -3.34 4.67
CA HIS A 51 10.73 -4.28 5.51
C HIS A 51 11.34 -5.39 4.65
N GLU A 52 12.53 -5.86 4.98
CA GLU A 52 13.24 -6.89 4.19
C GLU A 52 12.43 -8.16 3.97
N ASP A 53 11.57 -8.53 4.92
CA ASP A 53 10.65 -9.68 4.83
C ASP A 53 9.23 -9.33 4.33
N ALA A 54 9.00 -8.14 3.78
CA ALA A 54 7.66 -7.72 3.37
C ALA A 54 7.09 -8.60 2.23
N HIS A 55 5.79 -8.91 2.31
CA HIS A 55 5.11 -9.77 1.35
C HIS A 55 5.24 -9.27 -0.10
N VAL A 56 5.20 -7.95 -0.29
CA VAL A 56 5.33 -7.28 -1.59
C VAL A 56 6.68 -7.57 -2.29
N LEU A 57 7.74 -7.86 -1.53
CA LEU A 57 9.07 -8.18 -2.06
C LEU A 57 9.13 -9.64 -2.54
N HIS A 58 8.69 -10.58 -1.70
CA HIS A 58 8.96 -12.01 -1.89
C HIS A 58 7.83 -12.77 -2.58
N TYR A 59 6.59 -12.34 -2.38
CA TYR A 59 5.39 -13.09 -2.78
C TYR A 59 4.49 -12.31 -3.74
N GLY A 60 4.92 -11.12 -4.16
CA GLY A 60 4.23 -10.30 -5.16
C GLY A 60 4.55 -10.67 -6.62
N ALA A 61 5.36 -11.70 -6.88
CA ALA A 61 5.81 -12.09 -8.22
C ALA A 61 6.47 -10.95 -9.03
N GLY A 62 7.09 -9.99 -8.35
CA GLY A 62 7.71 -8.81 -8.99
C GLY A 62 6.70 -7.84 -9.64
N SER A 63 5.41 -7.98 -9.36
CA SER A 63 4.35 -7.19 -10.01
C SER A 63 4.46 -5.68 -9.77
N VAL A 64 5.01 -5.23 -8.63
CA VAL A 64 5.24 -3.81 -8.38
C VAL A 64 6.18 -3.20 -9.43
N ALA A 65 7.30 -3.88 -9.70
CA ALA A 65 8.26 -3.43 -10.70
C ALA A 65 7.66 -3.54 -12.12
N ALA A 66 7.01 -4.66 -12.43
CA ALA A 66 6.49 -4.94 -13.76
C ALA A 66 5.29 -4.07 -14.15
N LEU A 67 4.37 -3.79 -13.21
CA LEU A 67 3.11 -3.08 -13.48
C LEU A 67 3.20 -1.59 -13.19
N SER A 68 4.01 -1.19 -12.20
CA SER A 68 4.08 0.21 -11.75
C SER A 68 5.42 0.89 -12.08
N GLY A 69 6.41 0.15 -12.58
CA GLY A 69 7.72 0.71 -12.93
C GLY A 69 8.51 1.21 -11.74
N LEU A 70 8.32 0.60 -10.56
CA LEU A 70 8.91 1.04 -9.30
C LEU A 70 10.12 0.22 -8.90
N LEU A 71 11.02 0.86 -8.17
CA LEU A 71 12.13 0.20 -7.50
C LEU A 71 11.70 -0.23 -6.09
N LEU A 72 12.06 -1.45 -5.70
CA LEU A 72 11.80 -1.97 -4.37
C LEU A 72 13.09 -1.91 -3.55
N ARG A 73 13.03 -1.24 -2.40
CA ARG A 73 14.17 -1.12 -1.48
C ARG A 73 13.86 -1.82 -0.15
N PRO A 74 14.38 -3.05 0.05
CA PRO A 74 14.29 -3.70 1.34
C PRO A 74 15.15 -2.96 2.36
N VAL A 75 14.63 -2.80 3.57
CA VAL A 75 15.39 -2.31 4.72
C VAL A 75 15.20 -3.25 5.92
N PRO A 76 16.26 -3.54 6.68
CA PRO A 76 16.15 -4.42 7.84
C PRO A 76 15.36 -3.76 8.95
N GLY A 77 14.66 -4.57 9.73
CA GLY A 77 13.78 -4.10 10.79
C GLY A 77 13.59 -5.13 11.90
N ALA A 78 13.13 -4.66 13.06
CA ALA A 78 12.80 -5.55 14.17
C ALA A 78 11.29 -5.75 14.21
N LEU A 79 10.84 -6.99 14.41
CA LEU A 79 9.43 -7.35 14.53
C LEU A 79 8.58 -6.88 13.32
N GLY A 80 9.16 -6.85 12.12
CA GLY A 80 8.49 -6.39 10.89
C GLY A 80 8.40 -4.87 10.75
N GLY A 81 8.93 -4.09 11.71
CA GLY A 81 8.89 -2.63 11.69
C GLY A 81 10.16 -1.99 11.15
N ILE A 82 10.00 -0.93 10.34
CA ILE A 82 11.11 -0.17 9.73
C ILE A 82 11.31 1.23 10.34
N ALA A 83 10.65 1.54 11.46
CA ALA A 83 10.60 2.88 12.05
C ALA A 83 11.98 3.52 12.31
N ARG A 84 12.96 2.72 12.75
CA ARG A 84 14.33 3.18 13.00
C ARG A 84 15.07 3.58 11.73
N VAL A 85 14.70 2.99 10.60
CA VAL A 85 15.27 3.30 9.29
C VAL A 85 14.56 4.51 8.68
N ILE A 86 13.23 4.61 8.82
CA ILE A 86 12.45 5.76 8.33
C ILE A 86 12.99 7.08 8.92
N SER A 87 13.28 7.14 10.23
CA SER A 87 13.80 8.36 10.85
C SER A 87 15.14 8.84 10.28
N ALA A 88 15.87 7.97 9.58
CA ALA A 88 17.14 8.31 8.92
C ALA A 88 17.00 8.68 7.44
N LEU A 89 15.86 8.37 6.80
CA LEU A 89 15.64 8.52 5.35
C LEU A 89 15.00 9.86 4.94
N GLY A 90 14.67 10.73 5.91
CA GLY A 90 13.96 12.00 5.65
C GLY A 90 12.45 11.80 5.48
N GLU A 91 11.74 12.87 5.10
CA GLU A 91 10.28 12.82 4.97
C GLU A 91 9.85 11.99 3.75
N PRO A 92 8.94 11.01 3.93
CA PRO A 92 8.42 10.24 2.80
C PRO A 92 7.66 11.13 1.83
N VAL A 93 7.94 10.98 0.54
CA VAL A 93 7.34 11.77 -0.55
C VAL A 93 5.88 11.38 -0.83
N ALA A 94 5.31 10.44 -0.07
CA ALA A 94 3.92 10.03 -0.19
C ALA A 94 2.98 11.21 0.09
N THR A 95 2.53 11.82 -0.99
CA THR A 95 1.67 13.01 -1.03
C THR A 95 0.45 12.84 -0.12
N GLY A 96 0.50 13.46 1.06
CA GLY A 96 -0.68 13.69 1.89
C GLY A 96 -1.08 12.60 2.88
N TRP A 97 -0.34 11.50 3.04
CA TRP A 97 -0.66 10.51 4.08
C TRP A 97 -0.20 11.02 5.45
N LYS A 98 -1.03 11.79 6.14
CA LYS A 98 -0.87 11.97 7.59
C LYS A 98 -1.13 10.63 8.24
N ALA A 99 -0.11 10.05 8.87
CA ALA A 99 -0.31 8.95 9.80
C ALA A 99 -1.38 9.41 10.81
N ALA A 100 -2.46 8.63 10.91
CA ALA A 100 -3.46 8.83 11.95
C ALA A 100 -2.84 8.47 13.31
#